data_AF-A0A7C7P461-F1
#
_entry.id   AF-A0A7C7P461-F1
#
_cell.length_a   1.000
_cell.length_b   1.000
_cell.length_c   1.000
_cell.angle_alpha   90.00
_cell.angle_beta   90.00
_cell.angle_gamma   90.00
#
_symmetry.space_group_name_H-M   'P 1'
#
loop_
_entity.id
_entity.type
_entity.pdbx_description
1 polymer ?
#
loop_
_entity_poly.entity_id
_entity_poly.type
_entity_poly.pdbx_seq_one_letter_code
_entity_poly.pdbx_strand_id
1 'polypeptide(L)'
;MMIKFLLILKIAWRSIWRNKRRTFISLFSILIATCVPTFFVCIAWGFYAGLVDDVARLMAGHVTYEHVEYRNSPSNDLWVDDIQTINRILNDKDEVLSTKQIVNLQGVAHTAKGAVGVSLMGIEPSKEIEISFLPESIIAGEYLSQGDGRWVIVGTKLAEQLNIKVGKKFVFTTNDINGEMVEDLFRVKGIFETGSKQIDGHFVQSDISFARKIAGLDNNSTSQLGIIVKNSDIHENLLKEWQNELAKNNGVFLSWQQIMPDIATTIRMDRTAVVSFM
;
A
#
# COMPACT_ATOMS: atom_id res chain seq x y z
N MET A 1 -15.00 -59.89 -2.49
CA MET A 1 -14.72 -58.62 -3.19
C MET A 1 -13.28 -58.13 -2.94
N MET A 2 -12.85 -58.04 -1.67
CA MET A 2 -11.50 -57.57 -1.27
C MET A 2 -10.33 -58.41 -1.82
N ILE A 3 -10.46 -59.73 -1.87
CA ILE A 3 -9.40 -60.64 -2.39
C ILE A 3 -9.17 -60.44 -3.90
N LYS A 4 -10.24 -60.20 -4.67
CA LYS A 4 -10.13 -59.90 -6.11
C LYS A 4 -9.42 -58.56 -6.34
N PHE A 5 -9.71 -57.56 -5.51
CA PHE A 5 -9.04 -56.26 -5.56
C PHE A 5 -7.53 -56.35 -5.25
N LEU A 6 -7.16 -57.06 -4.17
CA LEU A 6 -5.75 -57.29 -3.82
C LEU A 6 -4.99 -58.06 -4.90
N LEU A 7 -5.64 -59.02 -5.56
CA LEU A 7 -5.05 -59.80 -6.64
C LEU A 7 -4.81 -58.93 -7.89
N ILE A 8 -5.76 -58.05 -8.25
CA ILE A 8 -5.61 -57.07 -9.34
C ILE A 8 -4.48 -56.08 -9.02
N LEU A 9 -4.42 -55.55 -7.79
CA LEU A 9 -3.37 -54.63 -7.34
C LEU A 9 -1.96 -55.28 -7.44
N LYS A 10 -1.84 -56.56 -7.05
CA LYS A 10 -0.59 -57.33 -7.13
C LYS A 10 -0.14 -57.56 -8.58
N ILE A 11 -1.08 -57.83 -9.49
CA ILE A 11 -0.78 -57.96 -10.93
C ILE A 11 -0.37 -56.61 -11.53
N ALA A 12 -1.06 -55.52 -11.18
CA ALA A 12 -0.75 -54.17 -11.64
C ALA A 12 0.65 -53.71 -11.19
N TRP A 13 1.00 -53.93 -9.91
CA TRP A 13 2.32 -53.59 -9.35
C TRP A 13 3.46 -54.33 -10.07
N ARG A 14 3.30 -55.64 -10.30
CA ARG A 14 4.26 -56.44 -11.07
C ARG A 14 4.37 -55.96 -12.52
N SER A 15 3.27 -55.52 -13.13
CA SER A 15 3.27 -54.97 -14.49
C SER A 15 4.04 -53.64 -14.59
N ILE A 16 3.86 -52.75 -13.61
CA ILE A 16 4.57 -51.48 -13.49
C ILE A 16 6.09 -51.70 -13.43
N TRP A 17 6.53 -52.64 -12.58
CA TRP A 17 7.95 -52.95 -12.39
C TRP A 17 8.57 -53.72 -13.57
N ARG A 18 7.78 -54.45 -14.35
CA ARG A 18 8.25 -55.19 -15.52
C ARG A 18 8.49 -54.29 -16.73
N ASN A 19 7.69 -53.23 -16.91
CA ASN A 19 7.77 -52.30 -18.04
C ASN A 19 8.27 -50.91 -17.61
N LYS A 20 9.41 -50.86 -16.91
CA LYS A 20 9.94 -49.64 -16.28
C LYS A 20 9.94 -48.42 -17.20
N ARG A 21 10.46 -48.53 -18.43
CA ARG A 21 10.53 -47.40 -19.38
C ARG A 21 9.16 -46.79 -19.70
N ARG A 22 8.15 -47.62 -19.98
CA ARG A 22 6.78 -47.16 -20.29
C ARG A 22 6.12 -46.54 -19.07
N THR A 23 6.30 -47.15 -17.90
CA THR A 23 5.80 -46.60 -16.64
C THR A 23 6.44 -45.25 -16.35
N PHE A 24 7.76 -45.12 -16.53
CA PHE A 24 8.47 -43.85 -16.32
C PHE A 24 7.94 -42.75 -17.22
N ILE A 25 7.76 -42.99 -18.53
CA ILE A 25 7.22 -41.97 -19.45
C ILE A 25 5.81 -41.52 -19.01
N SER A 26 4.96 -42.46 -18.64
CA SER A 26 3.58 -42.15 -18.21
C SER A 26 3.57 -41.38 -16.88
N LEU A 27 4.38 -41.82 -15.91
CA LEU A 27 4.51 -41.16 -14.61
C LEU A 27 5.06 -39.74 -14.76
N PHE A 28 6.10 -39.55 -15.60
CA PHE A 28 6.69 -38.24 -15.84
C PHE A 28 5.71 -37.30 -16.54
N SER A 29 4.88 -37.81 -17.45
CA SER A 29 3.84 -37.02 -18.12
C SER A 29 2.80 -36.52 -17.13
N ILE A 30 2.32 -37.39 -16.23
CA ILE A 30 1.38 -37.02 -15.17
C ILE A 30 2.03 -36.01 -14.20
N LEU A 31 3.28 -36.26 -13.81
CA LEU A 31 4.01 -35.39 -12.90
C LEU A 31 4.21 -33.99 -13.49
N ILE A 32 4.63 -33.87 -14.75
CA ILE A 32 4.76 -32.57 -15.41
C ILE A 32 3.39 -31.89 -15.53
N ALA A 33 2.36 -32.64 -15.94
CA ALA A 33 1.02 -32.11 -16.14
C ALA A 33 0.40 -31.53 -14.87
N THR A 34 0.71 -32.07 -13.70
CA THR A 34 0.19 -31.55 -12.42
C THR A 34 1.15 -30.58 -11.72
N CYS A 35 2.46 -30.86 -11.76
CA CYS A 35 3.46 -30.08 -11.04
C CYS A 35 3.65 -28.70 -11.65
N VAL A 36 3.74 -28.60 -12.99
CA VAL A 36 4.00 -27.32 -13.66
C VAL A 36 2.88 -26.31 -13.40
N PRO A 37 1.59 -26.62 -13.61
CA PRO A 37 0.52 -25.68 -13.29
C PRO A 37 0.50 -25.31 -11.81
N THR A 38 0.57 -26.30 -10.90
CA THR A 38 0.56 -26.05 -9.45
C THR A 38 1.70 -25.11 -9.03
N PHE A 39 2.89 -25.30 -9.58
CA PHE A 39 4.05 -24.45 -9.32
C PHE A 39 3.80 -22.99 -9.74
N PHE A 40 3.26 -22.77 -10.94
CA PHE A 40 2.93 -21.42 -11.39
C PHE A 40 1.81 -20.78 -10.57
N VAL A 41 0.84 -21.55 -10.07
CA VAL A 41 -0.19 -21.03 -9.15
C VAL A 41 0.41 -20.57 -7.84
N CYS A 42 1.30 -21.37 -7.24
CA CYS A 42 1.99 -20.99 -6.01
C CYS A 42 2.82 -19.72 -6.20
N ILE A 43 3.54 -19.59 -7.33
CA ILE A 43 4.29 -18.37 -7.66
C ILE A 43 3.35 -17.17 -7.81
N ALA A 44 2.27 -17.32 -8.58
CA ALA A 44 1.32 -16.23 -8.79
C ALA A 44 0.71 -15.75 -7.47
N TRP A 45 0.35 -16.67 -6.58
CA TRP A 45 -0.19 -16.33 -5.26
C TRP A 45 0.81 -15.58 -4.38
N GLY A 46 2.06 -16.03 -4.35
CA GLY A 46 3.13 -15.33 -3.63
C GLY A 46 3.38 -13.93 -4.19
N PHE A 47 3.37 -13.78 -5.52
CA PHE A 47 3.51 -12.49 -6.18
C PHE A 47 2.35 -11.54 -5.83
N TYR A 48 1.10 -12.00 -5.89
CA TYR A 48 -0.05 -11.15 -5.54
C TYR A 48 -0.05 -10.76 -4.07
N ALA A 49 0.34 -11.66 -3.16
CA ALA A 49 0.44 -11.34 -1.74
C ALA A 49 1.51 -10.26 -1.50
N GLY A 50 2.68 -10.38 -2.13
CA GLY A 50 3.75 -9.37 -2.07
C GLY A 50 3.31 -8.03 -2.66
N LEU A 51 2.66 -8.04 -3.84
CA LEU A 51 2.15 -6.82 -4.48
C LEU A 51 1.16 -6.08 -3.58
N VAL A 52 0.23 -6.80 -2.95
CA VAL A 52 -0.75 -6.20 -2.03
C VAL A 52 -0.05 -5.58 -0.82
N ASP A 53 0.92 -6.28 -0.22
CA ASP A 53 1.67 -5.80 0.94
C ASP A 53 2.52 -4.56 0.60
N ASP A 54 3.24 -4.57 -0.53
CA ASP A 54 4.06 -3.45 -0.99
C ASP A 54 3.22 -2.19 -1.26
N VAL A 55 2.10 -2.34 -1.97
CA VAL A 55 1.24 -1.20 -2.30
C VAL A 55 0.50 -0.70 -1.06
N ALA A 56 0.03 -1.59 -0.20
CA ALA A 56 -0.59 -1.21 1.08
C ALA A 56 0.38 -0.43 1.96
N ARG A 57 1.64 -0.88 2.05
CA ARG A 57 2.70 -0.21 2.83
C ARG A 57 3.09 1.15 2.29
N LEU A 58 3.13 1.31 0.97
CA LEU A 58 3.42 2.60 0.33
C LEU A 58 2.28 3.60 0.50
N MET A 59 1.04 3.13 0.37
CA MET A 59 -0.15 3.96 0.55
C MET A 59 -0.50 4.09 2.04
N ALA A 60 -1.78 4.11 2.38
CA ALA A 60 -2.21 4.23 3.76
C ALA A 60 -2.02 2.92 4.54
N GLY A 61 -2.47 1.78 4.03
CA GLY A 61 -2.27 0.50 4.72
C GLY A 61 -3.13 -0.60 4.13
N HIS A 62 -3.13 -1.77 4.78
CA HIS A 62 -4.01 -2.88 4.44
C HIS A 62 -5.48 -2.54 4.73
N VAL A 63 -5.71 -1.76 5.79
CA VAL A 63 -6.96 -1.04 6.05
C VAL A 63 -6.64 0.44 6.15
N THR A 64 -7.56 1.25 5.68
CA THR A 64 -7.51 2.70 5.88
C THR A 64 -8.77 3.17 6.56
N TYR A 65 -8.63 3.99 7.60
CA TYR A 65 -9.72 4.77 8.16
C TYR A 65 -9.62 6.22 7.67
N GLU A 66 -10.66 6.70 7.01
CA GLU A 66 -10.68 8.01 6.35
C GLU A 66 -12.13 8.52 6.23
N HIS A 67 -12.29 9.75 5.75
CA HIS A 67 -13.62 10.32 5.54
C HIS A 67 -14.37 9.60 4.41
N VAL A 68 -15.66 9.32 4.58
CA VAL A 68 -16.49 8.53 3.65
C VAL A 68 -16.51 9.08 2.22
N GLU A 69 -16.39 10.40 2.05
CA GLU A 69 -16.39 11.06 0.74
C GLU A 69 -14.99 11.17 0.11
N TYR A 70 -13.92 10.89 0.87
CA TYR A 70 -12.54 11.13 0.46
C TYR A 70 -12.19 10.42 -0.86
N ARG A 71 -12.73 9.23 -1.11
CA ARG A 71 -12.46 8.46 -2.34
C ARG A 71 -13.14 9.02 -3.59
N ASN A 72 -14.32 9.61 -3.42
CA ASN A 72 -15.10 10.11 -4.54
C ASN A 72 -14.57 11.46 -5.01
N SER A 73 -14.17 12.31 -4.05
CA SER A 73 -13.57 13.61 -4.33
C SER A 73 -12.52 13.92 -3.27
N PRO A 74 -11.25 13.53 -3.48
CA PRO A 74 -10.20 13.84 -2.52
C PRO A 74 -10.02 15.35 -2.41
N SER A 75 -10.16 15.89 -1.20
CA SER A 75 -10.00 17.30 -0.90
C SER A 75 -9.43 17.50 0.51
N ASN A 76 -8.85 18.67 0.76
CA ASN A 76 -8.08 18.92 1.97
C ASN A 76 -8.98 19.07 3.22
N ASP A 77 -10.26 19.40 3.04
CA ASP A 77 -11.29 19.52 4.06
C ASP A 77 -11.88 18.16 4.51
N LEU A 78 -11.48 17.06 3.86
CA LEU A 78 -11.92 15.71 4.21
C LEU A 78 -10.89 15.04 5.12
N TRP A 79 -11.21 14.99 6.40
CA TRP A 79 -10.38 14.43 7.46
C TRP A 79 -11.23 13.67 8.49
N VAL A 80 -10.54 12.92 9.35
CA VAL A 80 -11.14 12.18 10.47
C VAL A 80 -10.51 12.63 11.78
N ASP A 81 -11.33 12.65 12.82
CA ASP A 81 -10.97 13.06 14.18
C ASP A 81 -10.76 11.84 15.11
N ASP A 82 -10.42 12.14 16.37
CA ASP A 82 -10.17 11.17 17.44
C ASP A 82 -9.14 10.09 17.12
N ILE A 83 -8.16 10.47 16.29
CA ILE A 83 -7.16 9.55 15.78
C ILE A 83 -6.34 8.92 16.90
N GLN A 84 -6.07 9.64 17.98
CA GLN A 84 -5.25 9.14 19.09
C GLN A 84 -5.96 8.00 19.84
N THR A 85 -7.28 8.13 20.05
CA THR A 85 -8.08 7.10 20.73
C THR A 85 -8.20 5.86 19.86
N ILE A 86 -8.55 6.04 18.58
CA ILE A 86 -8.69 4.94 17.61
C ILE A 86 -7.36 4.20 17.44
N ASN A 87 -6.27 4.95 17.27
CA ASN A 87 -4.92 4.42 17.14
C ASN A 87 -4.49 3.60 18.36
N ARG A 88 -4.76 4.10 19.58
CA ARG A 88 -4.47 3.34 20.81
C ARG A 88 -5.25 2.03 20.88
N ILE A 89 -6.54 2.05 20.60
CA ILE A 89 -7.38 0.83 20.65
C ILE A 89 -6.95 -0.18 19.59
N LEU A 90 -6.59 0.28 18.39
CA LEU A 90 -6.15 -0.60 17.30
C LEU A 90 -4.79 -1.24 17.57
N ASN A 91 -3.82 -0.50 18.12
CA ASN A 91 -2.51 -1.07 18.44
C ASN A 91 -2.55 -2.12 19.57
N ASP A 92 -3.62 -2.14 20.38
CA ASP A 92 -3.84 -3.16 21.41
C ASP A 92 -4.45 -4.47 20.85
N LYS A 93 -4.94 -4.48 19.60
CA LYS A 93 -5.53 -5.67 18.95
C LYS A 93 -4.42 -6.55 18.33
N ASP A 94 -4.50 -7.87 18.52
CA ASP A 94 -3.46 -8.81 18.05
C ASP A 94 -3.36 -8.88 16.52
N GLU A 95 -4.42 -8.55 15.79
CA GLU A 95 -4.44 -8.56 14.34
C GLU A 95 -3.63 -7.41 13.71
N VAL A 96 -3.38 -6.34 14.47
CA VAL A 96 -2.72 -5.11 14.03
C VAL A 96 -1.23 -5.18 14.35
N LEU A 97 -0.39 -5.01 13.32
CA LEU A 97 1.06 -4.93 13.48
C LEU A 97 1.51 -3.51 13.81
N SER A 98 0.94 -2.53 13.10
CA SER A 98 1.29 -1.12 13.27
C SER A 98 0.22 -0.24 12.64
N THR A 99 0.20 1.02 13.06
CA THR A 99 -0.68 2.06 12.53
C THR A 99 0.16 3.27 12.17
N LYS A 100 -0.18 3.94 11.07
CA LYS A 100 0.49 5.15 10.61
C LYS A 100 -0.52 6.22 10.25
N GLN A 101 -0.21 7.46 10.60
CA GLN A 101 -1.07 8.60 10.30
C GLN A 101 -0.57 9.32 9.06
N ILE A 102 -1.50 9.77 8.23
CA ILE A 102 -1.19 10.45 6.96
C ILE A 102 -2.06 11.68 6.79
N VAL A 103 -1.43 12.82 6.55
CA VAL A 103 -2.09 14.04 6.12
C VAL A 103 -1.79 14.25 4.63
N ASN A 104 -2.82 14.18 3.80
CA ASN A 104 -2.68 14.42 2.37
C ASN A 104 -3.19 15.83 2.04
N LEU A 105 -2.37 16.59 1.32
CA LEU A 105 -2.73 17.90 0.81
C LEU A 105 -2.46 17.97 -0.68
N GLN A 106 -3.45 18.43 -1.43
CA GLN A 106 -3.27 18.75 -2.85
C GLN A 106 -2.93 20.21 -3.01
N GLY A 107 -1.97 20.51 -3.88
CA GLY A 107 -1.57 21.89 -4.12
C GLY A 107 -0.64 22.02 -5.32
N VAL A 108 0.01 23.17 -5.41
CA VAL A 108 0.94 23.50 -6.49
C VAL A 108 2.30 23.81 -5.88
N ALA A 109 3.30 23.03 -6.25
CA ALA A 109 4.69 23.34 -5.98
C ALA A 109 5.22 24.23 -7.11
N HIS A 110 5.86 25.34 -6.77
CA HIS A 110 6.38 26.26 -7.77
C HIS A 110 7.71 26.90 -7.37
N THR A 111 8.46 27.28 -8.40
CA THR A 111 9.71 28.04 -8.33
C THR A 111 9.69 29.12 -9.40
N ALA A 112 10.75 29.94 -9.48
CA ALA A 112 10.92 30.89 -10.58
C ALA A 112 11.01 30.21 -11.97
N LYS A 113 11.18 28.88 -12.04
CA LYS A 113 11.38 28.12 -13.27
C LYS A 113 10.10 27.44 -13.77
N GLY A 114 9.11 27.23 -12.91
CA GLY A 114 7.89 26.52 -13.27
C GLY A 114 7.00 26.20 -12.07
N ALA A 115 5.83 25.64 -12.35
CA ALA A 115 4.84 25.20 -11.38
C ALA A 115 4.31 23.81 -11.76
N VAL A 116 4.11 22.95 -10.77
CA VAL A 116 3.63 21.57 -10.94
C VAL A 116 2.59 21.29 -9.85
N GLY A 117 1.46 20.70 -10.24
CA GLY A 117 0.48 20.19 -9.27
C GLY A 117 1.06 18.99 -8.52
N VAL A 118 1.05 19.02 -7.20
CA VAL A 118 1.63 17.96 -6.37
C VAL A 118 0.69 17.53 -5.25
N SER A 119 0.84 16.27 -4.85
CA SER A 119 0.27 15.73 -3.62
C SER A 119 1.37 15.74 -2.55
N LEU A 120 1.15 16.51 -1.49
CA LEU A 120 1.98 16.52 -0.29
C LEU A 120 1.44 15.48 0.69
N MET A 121 2.26 14.50 1.05
CA MET A 121 1.95 13.49 2.05
C MET A 121 2.76 13.76 3.33
N GLY A 122 2.09 14.19 4.38
CA GLY A 122 2.63 14.30 5.73
C GLY A 122 2.56 12.96 6.46
N ILE A 123 3.70 12.45 6.93
CA ILE A 123 3.84 11.12 7.54
C ILE A 123 4.58 11.17 8.89
N GLU A 124 4.54 10.08 9.64
CA GLU A 124 5.37 9.87 10.84
C GLU A 124 6.72 9.24 10.42
N PRO A 125 7.85 9.99 10.29
CA PRO A 125 9.08 9.45 9.69
C PRO A 125 9.65 8.25 10.43
N SER A 126 9.50 8.23 11.77
CA SER A 126 9.94 7.11 12.60
C SER A 126 9.23 5.79 12.28
N LYS A 127 7.96 5.84 11.88
CA LYS A 127 7.19 4.66 11.49
C LYS A 127 7.36 4.33 10.02
N GLU A 128 7.39 5.36 9.17
CA GLU A 128 7.44 5.15 7.72
C GLU A 128 8.73 4.45 7.29
N ILE A 129 9.84 4.67 8.02
CA ILE A 129 11.12 3.97 7.77
C ILE A 129 11.00 2.44 7.91
N GLU A 130 10.15 1.96 8.81
CA GLU A 130 9.97 0.52 9.05
C GLU A 130 8.90 -0.11 8.15
N ILE A 131 8.01 0.73 7.59
CA ILE A 131 6.82 0.27 6.87
C ILE A 131 7.00 0.37 5.36
N SER A 132 7.54 1.48 4.85
CA SER A 132 7.57 1.81 3.43
C SER A 132 8.95 1.54 2.81
N PHE A 133 8.97 1.26 1.51
CA PHE A 133 10.21 1.12 0.73
C PHE A 133 10.76 2.46 0.22
N LEU A 134 10.03 3.56 0.38
CA LEU A 134 10.47 4.89 -0.09
C LEU A 134 11.82 5.37 0.51
N PRO A 135 12.16 5.10 1.78
CA PRO A 135 13.49 5.39 2.33
C PRO A 135 14.64 4.74 1.54
N GLU A 136 14.43 3.53 1.04
CA GLU A 136 15.43 2.79 0.25
C GLU A 136 15.56 3.33 -1.18
N SER A 137 14.56 4.10 -1.63
CA SER A 137 14.48 4.67 -2.98
C SER A 137 15.17 6.04 -3.11
N ILE A 138 15.84 6.52 -2.05
CA ILE A 138 16.55 7.81 -2.06
C ILE A 138 17.82 7.71 -2.89
N ILE A 139 17.91 8.53 -3.94
CA ILE A 139 19.08 8.57 -4.83
C ILE A 139 20.02 9.75 -4.54
N ALA A 140 19.55 10.76 -3.80
CA ALA A 140 20.35 11.92 -3.41
C ALA A 140 19.85 12.54 -2.11
N GLY A 141 20.76 12.95 -1.23
CA GLY A 141 20.43 13.56 0.05
C GLY A 141 20.08 12.51 1.11
N GLU A 142 19.17 12.87 2.02
CA GLU A 142 18.79 12.02 3.15
C GLU A 142 17.26 11.88 3.22
N TYR A 143 16.80 10.77 3.80
CA TYR A 143 15.39 10.59 4.13
C TYR A 143 14.97 11.50 5.30
N LEU A 144 13.65 11.60 5.52
CA LEU A 144 13.08 12.40 6.59
C LEU A 144 13.40 11.85 7.98
N SER A 145 13.46 12.75 8.95
CA SER A 145 13.61 12.47 10.37
C SER A 145 12.51 13.20 11.14
N GLN A 146 12.11 12.66 12.29
CA GLN A 146 11.06 13.29 13.11
C GLN A 146 11.44 14.74 13.47
N GLY A 147 10.54 15.68 13.21
CA GLY A 147 10.76 17.11 13.51
C GLY A 147 11.50 17.90 12.43
N ASP A 148 11.69 17.31 11.24
CA ASP A 148 12.30 17.96 10.07
C ASP A 148 11.53 19.21 9.58
N GLY A 149 10.28 19.40 10.01
CA GLY A 149 9.51 20.62 9.74
C GLY A 149 9.35 20.90 8.25
N ARG A 150 10.00 21.95 7.75
CA ARG A 150 9.95 22.41 6.35
C ARG A 150 10.74 21.55 5.37
N TRP A 151 11.52 20.59 5.88
CA TRP A 151 12.29 19.68 5.05
C TRP A 151 11.38 18.61 4.45
N VAL A 152 11.56 18.36 3.15
CA VAL A 152 10.77 17.40 2.37
C VAL A 152 11.66 16.57 1.46
N ILE A 153 11.17 15.41 1.09
CA ILE A 153 11.72 14.67 -0.04
C ILE A 153 10.78 14.78 -1.23
N VAL A 154 11.36 14.78 -2.43
CA VAL A 154 10.64 14.97 -3.69
C VAL A 154 11.04 13.90 -4.70
N GLY A 155 10.15 13.57 -5.62
CA GLY A 155 10.49 12.66 -6.71
C GLY A 155 11.48 13.26 -7.70
N THR A 156 12.24 12.42 -8.40
CA THR A 156 13.23 12.85 -9.41
C THR A 156 12.64 13.73 -10.49
N LYS A 157 11.49 13.35 -11.06
CA LYS A 157 10.85 14.09 -12.15
C LYS A 157 10.30 15.43 -11.68
N LEU A 158 9.77 15.50 -10.46
CA LEU A 158 9.37 16.77 -9.86
C LEU A 158 10.58 17.71 -9.67
N ALA A 159 11.71 17.17 -9.19
CA ALA A 159 12.93 17.94 -9.01
C ALA A 159 13.48 18.47 -10.35
N GLU A 160 13.44 17.66 -11.41
CA GLU A 160 13.79 18.06 -12.78
C GLU A 160 12.89 19.18 -13.29
N GLN A 161 11.56 19.02 -13.17
CA GLN A 161 10.56 20.00 -13.66
C GLN A 161 10.66 21.36 -12.95
N LEU A 162 10.86 21.35 -11.62
CA LEU A 162 11.03 22.57 -10.83
C LEU A 162 12.47 23.11 -10.88
N ASN A 163 13.39 22.38 -11.51
CA ASN A 163 14.82 22.66 -11.58
C ASN A 163 15.44 22.92 -10.19
N ILE A 164 15.16 22.01 -9.25
CA ILE A 164 15.63 22.03 -7.85
C ILE A 164 16.53 20.83 -7.56
N LYS A 165 17.35 20.97 -6.51
CA LYS A 165 18.26 19.95 -6.00
C LYS A 165 18.18 19.92 -4.47
N VAL A 166 18.79 18.91 -3.84
CA VAL A 166 18.95 18.86 -2.38
C VAL A 166 19.50 20.19 -1.85
N GLY A 167 18.88 20.69 -0.78
CA GLY A 167 19.16 21.97 -0.15
C GLY A 167 18.48 23.18 -0.80
N LYS A 168 17.87 23.05 -1.98
CA LYS A 168 17.09 24.14 -2.63
C LYS A 168 15.68 24.22 -2.07
N LYS A 169 15.04 25.35 -2.35
CA LYS A 169 13.73 25.72 -1.83
C LYS A 169 12.72 25.77 -2.98
N PHE A 170 11.49 25.44 -2.68
CA PHE A 170 10.33 25.70 -3.53
C PHE A 170 9.17 26.17 -2.64
N VAL A 171 8.19 26.77 -3.27
CA VAL A 171 6.98 27.25 -2.60
C VAL A 171 5.87 26.25 -2.86
N PHE A 172 5.12 25.89 -1.84
CA PHE A 172 3.93 25.07 -1.98
C PHE A 172 2.70 25.89 -1.59
N THR A 173 1.77 25.99 -2.52
CA THR A 173 0.49 26.67 -2.33
C THR A 173 -0.62 25.63 -2.30
N THR A 174 -1.46 25.67 -1.28
CA THR A 174 -2.59 24.75 -1.08
C THR A 174 -3.75 25.50 -0.43
N ASN A 175 -4.86 24.82 -0.18
CA ASN A 175 -5.93 25.34 0.67
C ASN A 175 -5.92 24.57 1.99
N ASP A 176 -6.15 25.27 3.09
CA ASP A 176 -6.38 24.65 4.40
C ASP A 176 -7.76 23.95 4.45
N ILE A 177 -8.09 23.34 5.59
CA ILE A 177 -9.40 22.69 5.80
C ILE A 177 -10.59 23.64 5.74
N ASN A 178 -10.39 24.96 5.85
CA ASN A 178 -11.43 25.98 5.75
C ASN A 178 -11.56 26.56 4.34
N GLY A 179 -10.72 26.11 3.40
CA GLY A 179 -10.66 26.62 2.03
C GLY A 179 -9.84 27.91 1.88
N GLU A 180 -9.12 28.34 2.92
CA GLU A 180 -8.22 29.48 2.84
C GLU A 180 -6.92 29.10 2.14
N MET A 181 -6.46 29.93 1.22
CA MET A 181 -5.22 29.70 0.51
C MET A 181 -4.02 29.89 1.45
N VAL A 182 -3.23 28.83 1.60
CA VAL A 182 -2.01 28.81 2.41
C VAL A 182 -0.81 28.58 1.50
N GLU A 183 0.24 29.35 1.74
CA GLU A 183 1.51 29.23 1.03
C GLU A 183 2.64 29.12 2.05
N ASP A 184 3.51 28.12 1.89
CA ASP A 184 4.72 28.04 2.69
C ASP A 184 5.92 27.56 1.86
N LEU A 185 7.10 27.90 2.37
CA LEU A 185 8.37 27.57 1.76
C LEU A 185 8.92 26.27 2.32
N PHE A 186 9.18 25.34 1.40
CA PHE A 186 9.74 24.03 1.64
C PHE A 186 11.18 23.95 1.19
N ARG A 187 11.94 23.00 1.77
CA ARG A 187 13.33 22.75 1.42
C ARG A 187 13.57 21.27 1.15
N VAL A 188 14.24 20.97 0.05
CA VAL A 188 14.50 19.58 -0.35
C VAL A 188 15.62 18.98 0.50
N LYS A 189 15.32 17.95 1.28
CA LYS A 189 16.28 17.15 2.06
C LYS A 189 16.83 15.98 1.25
N GLY A 190 15.97 15.37 0.44
CA GLY A 190 16.31 14.21 -0.38
C GLY A 190 15.48 14.14 -1.67
N ILE A 191 15.97 13.34 -2.61
CA ILE A 191 15.30 13.05 -3.88
C ILE A 191 15.19 11.54 -4.01
N PHE A 192 13.98 11.03 -4.27
CA PHE A 192 13.71 9.60 -4.45
C PHE A 192 13.37 9.26 -5.89
N GLU A 193 13.58 8.00 -6.28
CA GLU A 193 13.18 7.44 -7.57
C GLU A 193 12.51 6.08 -7.37
N THR A 194 11.23 5.98 -7.74
CA THR A 194 10.43 4.74 -7.63
C THR A 194 10.26 4.04 -8.97
N GLY A 195 10.60 4.69 -10.08
CA GLY A 195 10.35 4.20 -11.44
C GLY A 195 8.93 4.49 -11.94
N SER A 196 8.03 4.95 -11.06
CA SER A 196 6.68 5.40 -11.42
C SER A 196 6.71 6.89 -11.75
N LYS A 197 6.42 7.25 -13.02
CA LYS A 197 6.37 8.66 -13.45
C LYS A 197 5.36 9.48 -12.65
N GLN A 198 4.26 8.86 -12.21
CA GLN A 198 3.22 9.51 -11.42
C GLN A 198 3.77 9.91 -10.05
N ILE A 199 4.42 8.98 -9.34
CA ILE A 199 4.98 9.22 -8.00
C ILE A 199 6.20 10.15 -8.11
N ASP A 200 7.12 9.84 -9.02
CA ASP A 200 8.36 10.61 -9.18
C ASP A 200 8.12 12.05 -9.68
N GLY A 201 6.98 12.31 -10.33
CA GLY A 201 6.64 13.61 -10.92
C GLY A 201 5.74 14.51 -10.08
N HIS A 202 4.95 13.95 -9.16
CA HIS A 202 3.87 14.71 -8.51
C HIS A 202 3.80 14.49 -7.00
N PHE A 203 4.71 13.72 -6.41
CA PHE A 203 4.64 13.36 -5.00
C PHE A 203 5.73 14.05 -4.17
N VAL A 204 5.32 14.59 -3.02
CA VAL A 204 6.19 15.22 -2.02
C VAL A 204 5.87 14.60 -0.67
N GLN A 205 6.88 14.22 0.09
CA GLN A 205 6.67 13.70 1.43
C GLN A 205 7.29 14.65 2.47
N SER A 206 6.56 14.91 3.56
CA SER A 206 6.97 15.78 4.68
C SER A 206 6.72 15.13 6.04
N ASP A 207 7.25 15.74 7.10
CA ASP A 207 6.82 15.42 8.47
C ASP A 207 5.33 15.80 8.66
N ILE A 208 4.57 14.90 9.28
CA ILE A 208 3.13 15.06 9.53
C ILE A 208 2.81 16.30 10.36
N SER A 209 3.68 16.68 11.29
CA SER A 209 3.48 17.84 12.17
C SER A 209 3.45 19.13 11.35
N PHE A 210 4.28 19.21 10.30
CA PHE A 210 4.31 20.35 9.41
C PHE A 210 3.14 20.35 8.42
N ALA A 211 2.77 19.18 7.88
CA ALA A 211 1.59 19.04 7.03
C ALA A 211 0.30 19.44 7.76
N ARG A 212 0.12 19.01 9.03
CA ARG A 212 -1.00 19.43 9.88
C ARG A 212 -1.07 20.94 10.05
N LYS A 213 0.07 21.56 10.32
CA LYS A 213 0.17 23.02 10.46
C LYS A 213 -0.31 23.75 9.21
N ILE A 214 0.09 23.28 8.03
CA ILE A 214 -0.33 23.87 6.74
C ILE A 214 -1.80 23.60 6.47
N ALA A 215 -2.29 22.40 6.79
CA ALA A 215 -3.68 22.02 6.64
C ALA A 215 -4.62 22.78 7.59
N GLY A 216 -4.12 23.33 8.70
CA GLY A 216 -4.96 23.82 9.79
C GLY A 216 -5.56 22.70 10.65
N LEU A 217 -4.99 21.49 10.58
CA LEU A 217 -5.44 20.32 11.36
C LEU A 217 -4.81 20.29 12.74
N ASP A 218 -5.56 19.80 13.72
CA ASP A 218 -5.02 19.52 15.05
C ASP A 218 -4.23 18.19 15.10
N ASN A 219 -3.58 17.93 16.23
CA ASN A 219 -2.79 16.71 16.45
C ASN A 219 -3.66 15.44 16.66
N ASN A 220 -4.97 15.59 16.77
CA ASN A 220 -5.92 14.49 16.90
C ASN A 220 -6.69 14.20 15.60
N SER A 221 -6.30 14.86 14.51
CA SER A 221 -6.93 14.78 13.21
C SER A 221 -5.94 14.35 12.12
N THR A 222 -6.44 13.66 11.12
CA THR A 222 -5.65 13.18 9.99
C THR A 222 -6.52 12.98 8.74
N SER A 223 -5.93 12.97 7.55
CA SER A 223 -6.69 12.63 6.33
C SER A 223 -6.97 11.13 6.30
N GLN A 224 -5.97 10.32 6.68
CA GLN A 224 -6.04 8.87 6.64
C GLN A 224 -5.28 8.24 7.82
N LEU A 225 -5.89 7.24 8.46
CA LEU A 225 -5.19 6.28 9.31
C LEU A 225 -4.89 5.03 8.51
N GLY A 226 -3.62 4.78 8.29
CA GLY A 226 -3.10 3.52 7.81
C GLY A 226 -3.04 2.45 8.89
N ILE A 227 -3.52 1.26 8.60
CA ILE A 227 -3.48 0.11 9.51
C ILE A 227 -2.81 -1.05 8.78
N ILE A 228 -1.69 -1.49 9.32
CA ILE A 228 -0.93 -2.64 8.83
C ILE A 228 -1.33 -3.83 9.68
N VAL A 229 -1.97 -4.82 9.07
CA VAL A 229 -2.39 -6.05 9.74
C VAL A 229 -1.49 -7.23 9.39
N LYS A 230 -1.55 -8.29 10.21
CA LYS A 230 -0.86 -9.56 9.96
C LYS A 230 -1.34 -10.28 8.69
N ASN A 231 -2.63 -10.16 8.36
CA ASN A 231 -3.25 -10.81 7.20
C ASN A 231 -4.04 -9.78 6.38
N SER A 232 -3.60 -9.50 5.16
CA SER A 232 -4.20 -8.52 4.26
C SER A 232 -5.59 -8.93 3.73
N ASP A 233 -5.92 -10.23 3.75
CA ASP A 233 -7.26 -10.73 3.45
C ASP A 233 -8.17 -10.62 4.68
N ILE A 234 -8.37 -9.38 5.14
CA ILE A 234 -9.24 -9.10 6.28
C ILE A 234 -10.68 -9.47 5.93
N HIS A 235 -11.30 -10.22 6.83
CA HIS A 235 -12.70 -10.58 6.71
C HIS A 235 -13.60 -9.36 6.89
N GLU A 236 -14.62 -9.21 6.03
CA GLU A 236 -15.61 -8.12 6.11
C GLU A 236 -16.24 -7.96 7.49
N ASN A 237 -16.34 -9.05 8.26
CA ASN A 237 -16.86 -9.03 9.62
C ASN A 237 -15.98 -8.19 10.57
N LEU A 238 -14.65 -8.26 10.43
CA LEU A 238 -13.73 -7.47 11.25
C LEU A 238 -13.85 -5.98 10.93
N LEU A 239 -13.98 -5.63 9.65
CA LEU A 239 -14.21 -4.23 9.25
C LEU A 239 -15.55 -3.71 9.75
N LYS A 240 -16.61 -4.53 9.72
CA LYS A 240 -17.92 -4.18 10.30
C LYS A 240 -17.84 -3.99 11.81
N GLU A 241 -17.08 -4.82 12.51
CA GLU A 241 -16.82 -4.67 13.95
C GLU A 241 -16.13 -3.33 14.22
N TRP A 242 -15.00 -3.05 13.55
CA TRP A 242 -14.27 -1.79 13.72
C TRP A 242 -15.10 -0.57 13.34
N GLN A 243 -15.92 -0.68 12.28
CA GLN A 243 -16.84 0.37 11.89
C GLN A 243 -17.88 0.65 12.98
N ASN A 244 -18.42 -0.38 13.63
CA ASN A 244 -19.44 -0.19 14.68
C ASN A 244 -18.85 0.28 16.01
N GLU A 245 -17.64 -0.18 16.36
CA GLU A 245 -17.01 0.12 17.65
C GLU A 245 -16.22 1.42 17.67
N LEU A 246 -15.53 1.74 16.56
CA LEU A 246 -14.49 2.77 16.53
C LEU A 246 -14.83 3.95 15.62
N ALA A 247 -15.62 3.74 14.56
CA ALA A 247 -15.89 4.82 13.62
C ALA A 247 -16.69 5.92 14.29
N LYS A 248 -16.28 7.16 14.03
CA LYS A 248 -16.95 8.36 14.51
C LYS A 248 -17.30 9.25 13.33
N ASN A 249 -18.38 10.01 13.49
CA ASN A 249 -18.83 10.99 12.51
C ASN A 249 -18.91 10.39 11.10
N ASN A 250 -18.11 10.91 10.17
CA ASN A 250 -18.08 10.52 8.77
C ASN A 250 -16.92 9.56 8.43
N GLY A 251 -16.30 8.95 9.44
CA GLY A 251 -15.19 8.01 9.23
C GLY A 251 -15.65 6.63 8.74
N VAL A 252 -14.90 6.06 7.81
CA VAL A 252 -15.14 4.71 7.28
C VAL A 252 -13.84 3.90 7.26
N PHE A 253 -13.93 2.63 7.68
CA PHE A 253 -12.86 1.66 7.51
C PHE A 253 -12.99 0.97 6.16
N LEU A 254 -11.96 1.08 5.33
CA LEU A 254 -11.90 0.51 3.99
C LEU A 254 -10.77 -0.50 3.88
N SER A 255 -11.04 -1.63 3.26
CA SER A 255 -10.02 -2.61 2.91
C SER A 255 -9.19 -2.16 1.71
N TRP A 256 -8.00 -2.73 1.55
CA TRP A 256 -7.17 -2.49 0.36
C TRP A 256 -7.92 -2.78 -0.96
N GLN A 257 -8.84 -3.75 -0.97
CA GLN A 257 -9.64 -4.06 -2.16
C GLN A 257 -10.62 -2.94 -2.52
N GLN A 258 -11.17 -2.24 -1.52
CA GLN A 258 -12.06 -1.10 -1.74
C GLN A 258 -11.29 0.16 -2.14
N ILE A 259 -10.09 0.32 -1.58
CA ILE A 259 -9.15 1.42 -1.88
C ILE A 259 -8.59 1.28 -3.30
N MET A 260 -8.33 0.06 -3.74
CA MET A 260 -7.68 -0.28 -5.02
C MET A 260 -8.50 -1.29 -5.82
N PRO A 261 -9.71 -0.89 -6.28
CA PRO A 261 -10.64 -1.81 -6.94
C PRO A 261 -10.07 -2.38 -8.24
N ASP A 262 -9.25 -1.63 -8.97
CA ASP A 262 -8.65 -2.06 -10.23
C ASP A 262 -7.63 -3.19 -10.02
N ILE A 263 -6.76 -3.04 -9.00
CA ILE A 263 -5.78 -4.07 -8.63
C ILE A 263 -6.51 -5.31 -8.11
N ALA A 264 -7.47 -5.14 -7.21
CA ALA A 264 -8.26 -6.25 -6.67
C ALA A 264 -9.03 -6.99 -7.78
N THR A 265 -9.59 -6.27 -8.74
CA THR A 265 -10.31 -6.86 -9.88
C THR A 265 -9.38 -7.63 -10.79
N THR A 266 -8.19 -7.09 -11.09
CA THR A 266 -7.16 -7.78 -11.89
C THR A 266 -6.72 -9.07 -11.20
N ILE A 267 -6.38 -9.01 -9.92
CA ILE A 267 -6.01 -10.20 -9.12
C ILE A 267 -7.14 -11.24 -9.12
N ARG A 268 -8.41 -10.79 -8.97
CA ARG A 268 -9.57 -11.68 -8.97
C ARG A 268 -9.74 -12.36 -10.33
N MET A 269 -9.65 -11.62 -11.42
CA MET A 269 -9.76 -12.16 -12.79
C MET A 269 -8.68 -13.21 -13.05
N ASP A 270 -7.43 -12.91 -12.70
CA ASP A 270 -6.32 -13.85 -12.88
C ASP A 270 -6.49 -15.10 -12.02
N ARG A 271 -6.89 -14.96 -10.75
CA ARG A 271 -7.17 -16.10 -9.86
C ARG A 271 -8.26 -17.00 -10.46
N THR A 272 -9.35 -16.43 -10.99
CA THR A 272 -10.43 -17.21 -11.62
C THR A 272 -9.95 -17.91 -12.89
N ALA A 273 -9.15 -17.26 -13.73
CA ALA A 273 -8.58 -17.87 -14.91
C ALA A 273 -7.70 -19.07 -14.54
N VAL A 274 -6.78 -18.89 -13.59
CA VAL A 274 -5.86 -19.92 -13.11
C VAL A 274 -6.58 -21.16 -12.57
N VAL A 275 -7.64 -20.97 -11.77
CA VAL A 275 -8.44 -22.09 -11.23
C VAL A 275 -9.25 -22.79 -12.33
N SER A 276 -9.69 -22.07 -13.36
CA SER A 276 -10.46 -22.66 -14.47
C SER A 276 -9.63 -23.56 -15.39
N PHE A 277 -8.30 -23.46 -15.34
CA PHE A 277 -7.37 -24.29 -16.13
C PHE A 277 -6.83 -25.53 -15.37
N MET A 278 -7.17 -25.68 -14.07
CA MET A 278 -6.89 -26.88 -13.28
C MET A 278 -8.06 -27.86 -13.30
#